data_AF-A0A259DUX1-F1
#
_entry.id   AF-A0A259DUX1-F1
#
_cell.length_a   1.000
_cell.length_b   1.000
_cell.length_c   1.000
_cell.angle_alpha   90.00
_cell.angle_beta   90.00
_cell.angle_gamma   90.00
#
_symmetry.space_group_name_H-M   'P 1'
#
loop_
_entity.id
_entity.type
_entity.pdbx_description
1 polymer ?
#
loop_
_entity_poly.entity_id
_entity_poly.type
_entity_poly.pdbx_seq_one_letter_code
_entity_poly.pdbx_strand_id
1 'polypeptide(L)'
;MSTGLSQYGQGKVRKDIWTPHPDGAKPKDVMNIPTTCNGSGETTPHPTQKPEELVRRIMLASSDEGAVVLDPFSGSGTTITVAQQLNRRWLACDISAEYNEWAIERIRNVSYNSPSYWIKFDRENMMRREKIR
;
A
#
# COMPACT_ATOMS: atom_id res chain seq x y z
N MET A 1 -6.30 3.50 -36.30
CA MET A 1 -6.92 2.88 -35.11
C MET A 1 -6.93 1.37 -35.34
N SER A 2 -6.04 0.63 -34.67
CA SER A 2 -5.95 -0.83 -34.81
C SER A 2 -6.61 -1.45 -33.58
N THR A 3 -7.80 -2.01 -33.76
CA THR A 3 -8.50 -2.79 -32.72
C THR A 3 -7.90 -4.19 -32.69
N GLY A 4 -7.24 -4.54 -31.59
CA GLY A 4 -6.66 -5.86 -31.38
C GLY A 4 -7.71 -6.96 -31.47
N LEU A 5 -7.68 -7.71 -32.56
CA LEU A 5 -8.40 -8.97 -32.70
C LEU A 5 -7.57 -10.04 -32.00
N SER A 6 -8.15 -10.65 -30.96
CA SER A 6 -7.64 -11.89 -30.39
C SER A 6 -7.63 -12.98 -31.46
N GLN A 7 -6.45 -13.55 -31.73
CA GLN A 7 -6.21 -14.56 -32.77
C GLN A 7 -6.94 -15.90 -32.52
N TYR A 8 -7.58 -16.07 -31.35
CA TYR A 8 -8.22 -17.32 -30.92
C TYR A 8 -9.76 -17.23 -30.83
N GLY A 9 -10.38 -16.12 -31.24
CA GLY A 9 -11.82 -15.95 -31.20
C GLY A 9 -12.51 -16.49 -32.45
N GLN A 10 -13.16 -17.66 -32.35
CA GLN A 10 -14.09 -18.18 -33.35
C GLN A 10 -15.26 -17.18 -33.56
N GLY A 11 -15.11 -16.27 -34.51
CA GLY A 11 -16.17 -15.73 -35.39
C GLY A 11 -17.41 -15.04 -34.79
N LYS A 12 -17.56 -14.87 -33.48
CA LYS A 12 -18.65 -14.06 -32.90
C LYS A 12 -18.12 -12.68 -32.53
N VAL A 13 -18.43 -11.69 -33.36
CA VAL A 13 -18.21 -10.28 -33.05
C VAL A 13 -18.98 -9.96 -31.76
N ARG A 14 -18.26 -9.73 -30.65
CA ARG A 14 -18.88 -9.21 -29.42
C ARG A 14 -19.53 -7.87 -29.77
N LYS A 15 -20.85 -7.77 -29.59
CA LYS A 15 -21.62 -6.54 -29.83
C LYS A 15 -21.41 -5.48 -28.74
N ASP A 16 -20.72 -5.84 -27.67
CA ASP A 16 -20.65 -5.04 -26.47
C ASP A 16 -19.36 -4.22 -26.48
N ILE A 17 -19.50 -2.89 -26.52
CA ILE A 17 -18.38 -1.97 -26.32
C ILE A 17 -17.91 -2.17 -24.88
N TRP A 18 -16.73 -2.76 -24.69
CA TRP A 18 -16.16 -2.91 -23.37
C TRP A 18 -15.74 -1.53 -22.83
N THR A 19 -16.32 -1.14 -21.71
CA THR A 19 -15.90 0.03 -20.94
C THR A 19 -15.22 -0.43 -19.64
N PRO A 20 -14.08 0.16 -19.26
CA PRO A 20 -13.44 -0.14 -17.98
C PRO A 20 -14.38 0.20 -16.81
N HIS A 21 -14.31 -0.59 -15.75
CA HIS A 21 -15.08 -0.33 -14.54
C HIS A 21 -14.62 1.00 -13.90
N PRO A 22 -15.54 1.86 -13.42
CA PRO A 22 -15.18 3.16 -12.83
C PRO A 22 -14.21 3.04 -11.64
N ASP A 23 -14.36 1.98 -10.83
CA ASP A 23 -13.49 1.75 -9.66
C ASP A 23 -12.11 1.16 -10.01
N GLY A 24 -11.87 0.87 -11.29
CA GLY A 24 -10.63 0.31 -11.79
C GLY A 24 -10.65 -1.22 -11.93
N ALA A 25 -9.51 -1.76 -12.34
CA ALA A 25 -9.31 -3.19 -12.51
C ALA A 25 -9.00 -3.87 -11.17
N LYS A 26 -9.28 -5.17 -11.09
CA LYS A 26 -8.85 -6.00 -9.96
C LYS A 26 -7.31 -5.90 -9.79
N PRO A 27 -6.80 -5.86 -8.55
CA PRO A 27 -5.37 -5.86 -8.30
C PRO A 27 -4.66 -7.06 -8.94
N LYS A 28 -3.45 -6.84 -9.45
CA LYS A 28 -2.54 -7.90 -9.91
C LYS A 28 -1.65 -8.37 -8.75
N ASP A 29 -1.09 -9.56 -8.90
CA ASP A 29 -0.15 -10.15 -7.93
C ASP A 29 1.22 -9.44 -7.91
N VAL A 30 1.60 -8.82 -9.04
CA VAL A 30 2.83 -8.01 -9.13
C VAL A 30 2.54 -6.57 -8.72
N MET A 31 3.19 -6.11 -7.66
CA MET A 31 3.06 -4.75 -7.11
C MET A 31 4.33 -3.94 -7.36
N ASN A 32 4.23 -2.90 -8.20
CA ASN A 32 5.35 -2.02 -8.52
C ASN A 32 5.42 -0.84 -7.52
N ILE A 33 5.95 -1.10 -6.33
CA ILE A 33 6.12 -0.10 -5.27
C ILE A 33 7.64 0.07 -5.01
N PRO A 34 8.21 1.28 -5.16
CA PRO A 34 9.61 1.53 -4.89
C PRO A 34 9.92 1.37 -3.40
N THR A 35 11.16 1.04 -3.08
CA THR A 35 11.67 1.04 -1.71
C THR A 35 11.69 2.46 -1.14
N THR A 36 11.70 2.58 0.18
CA THR A 36 11.92 3.86 0.86
C THR A 36 13.27 4.44 0.45
N CYS A 37 13.33 5.74 0.18
CA CYS A 37 14.56 6.45 -0.18
C CYS A 37 14.72 7.71 0.67
N ASN A 38 15.96 8.20 0.76
CA ASN A 38 16.28 9.42 1.49
C ASN A 38 15.40 10.57 0.97
N GLY A 39 14.64 11.21 1.88
CA GLY A 39 13.71 12.29 1.56
C GLY A 39 12.24 11.85 1.43
N SER A 40 11.93 10.55 1.49
CA SER A 40 10.54 10.12 1.69
C SER A 40 10.09 10.49 3.12
N GLY A 41 8.89 11.06 3.27
CA GLY A 41 8.38 11.55 4.56
C GLY A 41 8.22 10.48 5.63
N GLU A 42 8.32 9.20 5.26
CA GLU A 42 8.24 8.03 6.15
C GLU A 42 9.62 7.46 6.54
N THR A 43 10.72 7.98 6.01
CA THR A 43 12.06 7.38 6.15
C THR A 43 12.53 7.40 7.61
N THR A 44 13.08 6.27 8.08
CA THR A 44 13.89 6.18 9.29
C THR A 44 15.30 5.70 8.96
N PRO A 45 16.26 5.74 9.91
CA PRO A 45 17.59 5.16 9.71
C PRO A 45 17.60 3.63 9.53
N HIS A 46 16.46 2.95 9.63
CA HIS A 46 16.39 1.49 9.52
C HIS A 46 16.77 1.00 8.11
N PRO A 47 17.72 0.06 7.99
CA PRO A 47 18.35 -0.29 6.72
C PRO A 47 17.41 -0.93 5.70
N THR A 48 16.37 -1.62 6.18
CA THR A 48 15.48 -2.43 5.34
C THR A 48 14.00 -2.09 5.55
N GLN A 49 13.71 -0.82 5.90
CA GLN A 49 12.35 -0.35 6.12
C GLN A 49 11.45 -0.66 4.91
N LYS A 50 10.27 -1.20 5.17
CA LYS A 50 9.26 -1.43 4.13
C LYS A 50 8.46 -0.14 3.88
N PRO A 51 8.11 0.15 2.61
CA PRO A 51 7.26 1.29 2.30
C PRO A 51 5.87 1.16 2.91
N GLU A 52 5.28 2.26 3.37
CA GLU A 52 3.94 2.19 3.97
C GLU A 52 2.86 1.82 2.94
N GLU A 53 2.99 2.29 1.69
CA GLU A 53 2.10 1.93 0.57
C GLU A 53 1.96 0.42 0.38
N LEU A 54 3.07 -0.31 0.52
CA LEU A 54 3.06 -1.77 0.40
C LEU A 54 2.22 -2.40 1.51
N VAL A 55 2.50 -2.03 2.76
CA VAL A 55 1.83 -2.57 3.95
C VAL A 55 0.34 -2.20 3.93
N ARG A 56 0.01 -0.97 3.54
CA ARG A 56 -1.38 -0.49 3.49
C ARG A 56 -2.22 -1.24 2.48
N ARG A 57 -1.66 -1.53 1.31
CA ARG A 57 -2.32 -2.35 0.29
C ARG A 57 -2.63 -3.75 0.80
N ILE A 58 -1.69 -4.38 1.52
CA ILE A 58 -1.90 -5.70 2.13
C ILE A 58 -2.97 -5.63 3.23
N MET A 59 -2.89 -4.63 4.11
CA MET A 59 -3.77 -4.49 5.26
C MET A 59 -5.22 -4.21 4.85
N LEU A 60 -5.44 -3.33 3.87
CA LEU A 60 -6.78 -3.05 3.31
C LEU A 60 -7.40 -4.27 2.63
N ALA A 61 -6.58 -5.17 2.06
CA ALA A 61 -7.06 -6.38 1.42
C ALA A 61 -7.34 -7.53 2.41
N SER A 62 -6.77 -7.48 3.62
CA SER A 62 -6.69 -8.64 4.51
C SER A 62 -7.29 -8.41 5.91
N SER A 63 -7.82 -7.21 6.20
CA SER A 63 -8.38 -6.90 7.52
C SER A 63 -9.41 -5.78 7.47
N ASP A 64 -10.41 -5.90 8.33
CA ASP A 64 -11.39 -4.84 8.60
C ASP A 64 -10.87 -3.84 9.63
N GLU A 65 -11.53 -2.69 9.71
CA GLU A 65 -11.29 -1.69 10.75
C GLU A 65 -11.52 -2.27 12.15
N GLY A 66 -10.70 -1.87 13.14
CA GLY A 66 -10.75 -2.41 14.50
C GLY A 66 -10.15 -3.80 14.71
N ALA A 67 -9.78 -4.51 13.64
CA ALA A 67 -9.07 -5.79 13.71
C ALA A 67 -7.70 -5.64 14.41
N VAL A 68 -7.16 -6.76 14.90
CA VAL A 68 -5.83 -6.80 15.52
C VAL A 68 -4.80 -7.27 14.50
N VAL A 69 -3.73 -6.49 14.33
CA VAL A 69 -2.58 -6.83 13.51
C VAL A 69 -1.40 -7.21 14.40
N LEU A 70 -0.76 -8.35 14.15
CA LEU A 70 0.44 -8.79 14.87
C LEU A 70 1.66 -8.71 13.95
N ASP A 71 2.75 -8.10 14.43
CA ASP A 71 4.05 -8.09 13.77
C ASP A 71 5.18 -8.37 14.77
N PRO A 72 5.67 -9.62 14.88
CA PRO A 72 6.73 -9.98 15.83
C PRO A 72 8.15 -9.62 15.35
N PHE A 73 8.28 -8.93 14.21
CA PHE A 73 9.55 -8.48 13.64
C PHE A 73 9.40 -7.04 13.12
N SER A 74 8.87 -6.16 13.98
CA SER A 74 8.32 -4.88 13.51
C SER A 74 9.36 -3.90 12.97
N GLY A 75 10.64 -4.08 13.27
CA GLY A 75 11.72 -3.17 12.86
C GLY A 75 11.36 -1.73 13.23
N SER A 76 11.50 -0.80 12.27
CA SER A 76 11.09 0.60 12.44
C SER A 76 9.58 0.85 12.47
N GLY A 77 8.74 -0.18 12.58
CA GLY A 77 7.32 -0.03 12.86
C GLY A 77 6.44 0.38 11.67
N THR A 78 6.78 0.00 10.43
CA THR A 78 5.90 0.30 9.28
C THR A 78 4.52 -0.34 9.45
N THR A 79 4.46 -1.60 9.91
CA THR A 79 3.19 -2.32 10.11
C THR A 79 2.27 -1.62 11.11
N ILE A 80 2.81 -1.23 12.26
CA ILE A 80 2.04 -0.59 13.32
C ILE A 80 1.69 0.87 13.01
N THR A 81 2.57 1.58 12.31
CA THR A 81 2.27 2.91 11.74
C THR A 81 1.05 2.84 10.83
N VAL A 82 1.02 1.90 9.88
CA VAL A 82 -0.10 1.70 8.96
C VAL A 82 -1.35 1.20 9.68
N ALA A 83 -1.21 0.30 10.66
CA ALA A 83 -2.33 -0.14 11.48
C ALA A 83 -3.01 1.04 12.18
N GLN A 84 -2.22 1.92 12.80
CA GLN A 84 -2.70 3.13 13.46
C GLN A 84 -3.38 4.10 12.46
N GLN A 85 -2.77 4.34 11.30
CA GLN A 85 -3.32 5.19 10.23
C GLN A 85 -4.70 4.73 9.75
N LEU A 86 -4.90 3.41 9.74
CA LEU A 86 -6.11 2.74 9.26
C LEU A 86 -7.07 2.34 10.39
N ASN A 87 -6.87 2.79 11.63
CA ASN A 87 -7.71 2.42 12.77
C ASN A 87 -7.83 0.90 13.00
N ARG A 88 -6.70 0.21 12.94
CA ARG A 88 -6.55 -1.18 13.41
C ARG A 88 -5.82 -1.16 14.76
N ARG A 89 -6.17 -2.10 15.63
CA ARG A 89 -5.38 -2.40 16.83
C ARG A 89 -4.14 -3.18 16.43
N TRP A 90 -3.08 -3.13 17.21
CA TRP A 90 -1.86 -3.84 16.88
C TRP A 90 -1.10 -4.34 18.11
N LEU A 91 -0.31 -5.37 17.88
CA LEU A 91 0.68 -5.93 18.78
C LEU A 91 1.97 -6.09 17.98
N ALA A 92 3.09 -5.62 18.51
CA ALA A 92 4.35 -5.72 17.81
C ALA A 92 5.53 -5.76 18.78
N CYS A 93 6.60 -6.38 18.33
CA CYS A 93 7.89 -6.33 19.00
C CYS A 93 9.02 -6.47 18.00
N ASP A 94 10.19 -5.98 18.40
CA ASP A 94 11.47 -6.27 17.79
C ASP A 94 12.50 -6.56 18.88
N ILE A 95 13.52 -7.36 18.57
CA ILE A 95 14.60 -7.66 19.52
C ILE A 95 15.49 -6.42 19.76
N SER A 96 15.57 -5.51 18.79
CA SER A 96 16.36 -4.30 18.87
C SER A 96 15.59 -3.20 19.62
N ALA A 97 16.15 -2.75 20.77
CA ALA A 97 15.60 -1.63 21.52
C ALA A 97 15.58 -0.34 20.67
N GLU A 98 16.62 -0.09 19.88
CA GLU A 98 16.71 1.06 18.97
C GLU A 98 15.59 1.05 17.91
N TYR A 99 15.28 -0.11 17.35
CA TYR A 99 14.20 -0.22 16.35
C TYR A 99 12.83 0.03 16.98
N ASN A 100 12.62 -0.48 18.20
CA ASN A 100 11.42 -0.19 18.97
C ASN A 100 11.29 1.32 19.27
N GLU A 101 12.38 2.02 19.59
CA GLU A 101 12.36 3.48 19.80
C GLU A 101 11.93 4.25 18.54
N TRP A 102 12.47 3.90 17.37
CA TRP A 102 12.04 4.51 16.10
C TRP A 102 10.57 4.22 15.79
N ALA A 103 10.12 3.00 16.05
CA ALA A 103 8.74 2.59 15.85
C ALA A 103 7.78 3.40 16.77
N ILE A 104 8.14 3.57 18.04
CA ILE A 104 7.40 4.39 19.01
C ILE A 104 7.30 5.84 18.52
N GLU A 105 8.40 6.43 18.06
CA GLU A 105 8.42 7.81 17.60
C GLU A 105 7.55 8.03 16.36
N ARG A 106 7.54 7.07 15.42
CA ARG A 106 6.62 7.13 14.27
C ARG A 106 5.16 7.10 14.73
N ILE A 107 4.79 6.17 15.59
CA ILE A 107 3.39 6.01 16.05
C ILE A 107 2.87 7.27 16.74
N ARG A 108 3.69 7.94 17.54
CA ARG A 108 3.31 9.19 18.23
C ARG A 108 2.85 10.29 17.26
N ASN A 109 3.37 10.28 16.04
CA ASN A 109 3.11 11.30 15.03
C ASN A 109 2.08 10.84 13.98
N VAL A 110 1.44 9.68 14.15
CA VAL A 110 0.43 9.20 13.20
C VAL A 110 -0.88 9.94 13.36
N SER A 111 -1.39 10.46 12.24
CA SER A 111 -2.77 10.93 12.13
C SER A 111 -3.67 9.84 11.58
N TYR A 112 -4.81 9.64 12.24
CA TYR A 112 -5.89 8.79 11.72
C TYR A 112 -6.57 9.46 10.53
N ASN A 113 -6.79 8.71 9.46
CA ASN A 113 -7.55 9.14 8.29
C ASN A 113 -8.38 7.99 7.72
N SER A 114 -9.40 8.32 6.91
CA SER A 114 -10.24 7.30 6.30
C SER A 114 -9.47 6.40 5.31
N PRO A 115 -9.89 5.13 5.13
CA PRO A 115 -9.33 4.27 4.08
C PRO A 115 -9.36 4.91 2.69
N SER A 116 -10.43 5.64 2.37
CA SER A 116 -10.59 6.36 1.10
C SER A 116 -9.55 7.47 0.90
N TYR A 117 -9.19 8.19 1.97
CA TYR A 117 -8.12 9.19 1.93
C TYR A 117 -6.79 8.55 1.55
N TRP A 118 -6.42 7.46 2.22
CA TRP A 118 -5.14 6.80 1.97
C TRP A 118 -5.06 6.15 0.57
N ILE A 119 -6.16 5.55 0.10
CA ILE A 119 -6.23 5.03 -1.27
C ILE A 119 -5.99 6.15 -2.29
N LYS A 120 -6.58 7.33 -2.06
CA LYS A 120 -6.35 8.51 -2.91
C LYS A 120 -4.89 8.98 -2.81
N PHE A 121 -4.33 9.07 -1.61
CA PHE A 121 -2.95 9.46 -1.37
C PHE A 121 -1.95 8.56 -2.11
N ASP A 122 -2.09 7.24 -1.98
CA ASP A 122 -1.23 6.25 -2.64
C ASP A 122 -1.38 6.32 -4.18
N ARG A 123 -2.61 6.54 -4.68
CA ARG A 123 -2.88 6.74 -6.12
C ARG A 123 -2.21 8.01 -6.64
N GLU A 124 -2.29 9.12 -5.91
CA GLU A 124 -1.62 10.36 -6.30
C GLU A 124 -0.09 10.19 -6.33
N ASN A 125 0.48 9.48 -5.35
CA ASN A 125 1.91 9.17 -5.34
C ASN A 125 2.32 8.30 -6.53
N MET A 126 1.50 7.33 -6.92
CA MET A 126 1.71 6.54 -8.13
C MET A 126 1.73 7.42 -9.38
N MET A 127 0.72 8.29 -9.55
CA MET A 127 0.64 9.20 -10.69
C MET A 127 1.81 10.19 -10.73
N ARG A 128 2.27 10.70 -9.57
CA ARG A 128 3.47 11.56 -9.48
C ARG A 128 4.72 10.81 -9.95
N ARG A 129 4.90 9.55 -9.52
CA ARG A 129 6.03 8.70 -9.94
C ARG A 129 6.01 8.40 -11.44
N GLU A 130 4.83 8.15 -12.01
CA GLU A 130 4.67 7.90 -13.45
C GLU A 130 4.99 9.13 -14.30
N LYS A 131 4.66 10.35 -13.84
CA LYS A 131 4.97 11.59 -14.56
C LYS A 131 6.45 11.95 -14.64
N ILE A 132 7.25 11.44 -13.69
CA ILE A 132 8.70 11.73 -13.61
C ILE A 132 9.51 10.74 -14.46
N ARG A 133 8.91 9.60 -14.83
CA ARG A 133 9.51 8.59 -15.72
C ARG A 133 9.27 8.95 -17.18
#